data_AF-A0A509LHX4-F1
#
_entry.id   AF-A0A509LHX4-F1
#
_cell.length_a   1.000
_cell.length_b   1.000
_cell.length_c   1.000
_cell.angle_alpha   90.00
_cell.angle_beta   90.00
_cell.angle_gamma   90.00
#
_symmetry.space_group_name_H-M   'P 1'
#
loop_
_entity.id
_entity.type
_entity.pdbx_description
1 polymer ?
#
loop_
_entity_poly.entity_id
_entity_poly.type
_entity_poly.pdbx_seq_one_letter_code
_entity_poly.pdbx_strand_id
1 'polypeptide(L)'
;MPSIKKHVEKSMQRTGKTYQEVHEWIDEPQHKNERHDITRVLEFSSMFKEKYGEQAAQEYVHHLADDLNGKFNHMMEDIQGLLDNTLTYFGAIKK
;
A
#
# COMPACT_ATOMS: atom_id res chain seq x y z
N MET A 1 -0.33 -5.42 -4.85
CA MET A 1 -0.26 -4.02 -4.41
C MET A 1 -0.45 -3.08 -5.58
N PRO A 2 -0.97 -1.85 -5.38
CA PRO A 2 -0.91 -0.81 -6.41
C PRO A 2 0.49 -0.71 -7.01
N SER A 3 0.56 -0.43 -8.31
CA SER A 3 1.83 -0.12 -8.96
C SER A 3 2.28 1.29 -8.56
N ILE A 4 3.59 1.57 -8.71
CA ILE A 4 4.14 2.93 -8.56
C ILE A 4 3.33 3.94 -9.38
N LYS A 5 2.95 3.59 -10.62
CA LYS A 5 2.10 4.43 -11.48
C LYS A 5 0.78 4.82 -10.79
N LYS A 6 0.11 3.84 -10.15
CA LYS A 6 -1.16 4.08 -9.45
C LYS A 6 -0.97 4.94 -8.20
N HIS A 7 0.14 4.77 -7.48
CA HIS A 7 0.51 5.63 -6.36
C HIS A 7 0.73 7.08 -6.81
N VAL A 8 1.52 7.28 -7.87
CA VAL A 8 1.76 8.60 -8.49
C VAL A 8 0.47 9.27 -8.94
N GLU A 9 -0.44 8.53 -9.58
CA GLU A 9 -1.75 9.06 -10.00
C GLU A 9 -2.57 9.55 -8.80
N LYS A 10 -2.60 8.80 -7.70
CA LYS A 10 -3.29 9.20 -6.46
C LYS A 10 -2.66 10.43 -5.81
N SER A 11 -1.33 10.49 -5.75
CA SER A 11 -0.59 11.64 -5.23
C SER A 11 -0.88 12.90 -6.04
N MET A 12 -0.91 12.79 -7.36
CA MET A 12 -1.28 13.88 -8.27
C MET A 12 -2.70 14.38 -7.99
N GLN A 13 -3.67 13.46 -7.80
CA GLN A 13 -5.06 13.82 -7.48
C GLN A 13 -5.20 14.53 -6.12
N ARG A 14 -4.44 14.09 -5.10
CA ARG A 14 -4.49 14.68 -3.75
C ARG A 14 -3.79 16.03 -3.66
N THR A 15 -2.65 16.17 -4.33
CA THR A 15 -1.68 17.24 -4.01
C THR A 15 -1.28 18.09 -5.21
N GLY A 16 -1.60 17.67 -6.44
CA GLY A 16 -1.10 18.30 -7.67
C GLY A 16 0.38 17.99 -7.97
N LYS A 17 1.01 17.06 -7.23
CA LYS A 17 2.41 16.64 -7.44
C LYS A 17 2.50 15.11 -7.49
N THR A 18 3.50 14.60 -8.21
CA THR A 18 3.65 13.15 -8.39
C THR A 18 4.24 12.43 -7.18
N TYR A 19 5.17 13.07 -6.46
CA TYR A 19 6.00 12.44 -5.43
C TYR A 19 6.61 11.10 -5.87
N GLN A 20 6.95 10.99 -7.15
CA GLN A 20 7.44 9.75 -7.76
C GLN A 20 8.69 9.21 -7.04
N GLU A 21 9.62 10.10 -6.68
CA GLU A 21 10.83 9.74 -5.92
C GLU A 21 10.54 9.12 -4.55
N VAL A 22 9.43 9.53 -3.90
CA VAL A 22 8.99 8.95 -2.62
C VAL A 22 8.54 7.51 -2.86
N HIS A 23 7.67 7.30 -3.84
CA HIS A 23 7.15 5.96 -4.16
C HIS A 23 8.23 5.00 -4.67
N GLU A 24 9.13 5.47 -5.53
CA GLU A 24 10.26 4.67 -6.02
C GLU A 24 11.22 4.29 -4.91
N TRP A 25 11.48 5.20 -3.97
CA TRP A 25 12.31 4.89 -2.80
C TRP A 25 11.63 3.83 -1.92
N ILE A 26 10.34 3.96 -1.61
CA ILE A 26 9.66 2.97 -0.76
C ILE A 26 9.65 1.57 -1.40
N ASP A 27 9.42 1.52 -2.72
CA ASP A 27 9.28 0.27 -3.48
C ASP A 27 10.59 -0.32 -3.99
N GLU A 28 11.75 0.25 -3.63
CA GLU A 28 13.05 -0.27 -4.07
C GLU A 28 13.22 -1.75 -3.65
N PRO A 29 13.39 -2.69 -4.59
CA PRO A 29 13.29 -4.13 -4.30
C PRO A 29 14.22 -4.63 -3.21
N GLN A 30 15.43 -4.08 -3.10
CA GLN A 30 16.44 -4.52 -2.13
C GLN A 30 16.10 -4.11 -0.70
N HIS A 31 15.37 -3.01 -0.53
CA HIS A 31 15.05 -2.43 0.78
C HIS A 31 13.54 -2.42 1.06
N LYS A 32 12.73 -3.01 0.16
CA LYS A 32 11.27 -2.91 0.20
C LYS A 32 10.69 -3.33 1.55
N ASN A 33 11.09 -4.48 2.07
CA ASN A 33 10.59 -4.98 3.36
C ASN A 33 10.92 -4.02 4.51
N GLU A 34 12.12 -3.49 4.54
CA GLU A 34 12.58 -2.53 5.55
C GLU A 34 11.76 -1.23 5.47
N ARG A 35 11.57 -0.69 4.26
CA ARG A 35 10.91 0.62 4.03
C ARG A 35 9.40 0.56 4.21
N HIS A 36 8.83 -0.65 4.17
CA HIS A 36 7.43 -0.93 4.49
C HIS A 36 7.19 -1.28 5.97
N ASP A 37 8.22 -1.26 6.81
CA ASP A 37 8.08 -1.51 8.25
C ASP A 37 7.33 -0.35 8.93
N ILE A 38 6.07 -0.59 9.28
CA ILE A 38 5.20 0.40 9.94
C ILE A 38 5.78 0.83 11.29
N THR A 39 6.57 -0.01 11.98
CA THR A 39 7.19 0.38 13.24
C THR A 39 8.25 1.47 13.08
N ARG A 40 8.75 1.66 11.84
CA ARG A 40 9.71 2.70 11.45
C ARG A 40 9.07 3.86 10.69
N VAL A 41 7.74 3.93 10.65
CA VAL A 41 7.01 4.97 9.89
C VAL A 41 7.42 6.39 10.31
N LEU A 42 7.66 6.63 11.60
CA LEU A 42 8.06 7.94 12.10
C LEU A 42 9.48 8.32 11.68
N GLU A 43 10.38 7.34 11.61
CA GLU A 43 11.77 7.52 11.17
C GLU A 43 11.81 7.96 9.71
N PHE A 44 11.19 7.18 8.82
CA PHE A 44 11.21 7.45 7.39
C PHE A 44 10.34 8.65 7.00
N SER A 45 9.20 8.86 7.67
CA SER A 45 8.38 10.07 7.47
C SER A 45 9.18 11.34 7.84
N SER A 46 9.95 11.31 8.92
CA SER A 46 10.82 12.44 9.31
C SER A 46 11.88 12.72 8.26
N MET A 47 12.51 11.69 7.70
CA MET A 47 13.47 11.83 6.59
C MET A 47 12.84 12.55 5.37
N PHE A 48 11.64 12.16 4.96
CA PHE A 48 10.95 12.82 3.84
C PHE A 48 10.52 14.25 4.17
N LYS A 49 10.09 14.50 5.42
CA LYS A 49 9.73 15.83 5.89
C LYS A 49 10.91 16.80 5.82
N GLU A 50 12.08 16.37 6.29
CA GLU A 50 13.31 17.18 6.26
C GLU A 50 13.78 17.46 4.83
N LYS A 51 13.72 16.45 3.95
CA LYS A 51 14.26 16.56 2.59
C LYS A 51 13.33 17.27 1.60
N TYR A 52 12.02 17.07 1.74
CA TYR A 52 11.04 17.45 0.72
C TYR A 52 9.79 18.16 1.27
N GLY A 53 9.71 18.32 2.60
CA GLY A 53 8.60 18.96 3.29
C GLY A 53 7.46 18.03 3.70
N GLU A 54 6.51 18.59 4.45
CA GLU A 54 5.44 17.84 5.12
C GLU A 54 4.61 16.97 4.17
N GLN A 55 4.28 17.47 2.98
CA GLN A 55 3.46 16.73 2.02
C GLN A 55 4.16 15.45 1.52
N ALA A 56 5.49 15.45 1.34
CA ALA A 56 6.22 14.25 0.95
C ALA A 56 6.19 13.18 2.06
N ALA A 57 6.30 13.62 3.31
CA ALA A 57 6.18 12.77 4.48
C ALA A 57 4.78 12.13 4.59
N GLN A 58 3.74 12.89 4.26
CA GLN A 58 2.36 12.38 4.18
C GLN A 58 2.21 11.37 3.05
N GLU A 59 2.80 11.62 1.87
CA GLU A 59 2.72 10.70 0.75
C GLU A 59 3.47 9.38 0.99
N TYR A 60 4.54 9.40 1.79
CA TYR A 60 5.15 8.18 2.30
C TYR A 60 4.15 7.34 3.13
N VAL A 61 3.44 7.97 4.06
CA VAL A 61 2.43 7.30 4.90
C VAL A 61 1.24 6.83 4.05
N HIS A 62 0.79 7.62 3.07
CA HIS A 62 -0.30 7.23 2.17
C HIS A 62 0.05 6.03 1.31
N HIS A 63 1.29 5.94 0.82
CA HIS A 63 1.76 4.76 0.09
C HIS A 63 1.67 3.51 0.96
N LEU A 64 2.16 3.56 2.20
CA LEU A 64 2.04 2.43 3.14
C LEU A 64 0.59 2.05 3.42
N ALA A 65 -0.29 3.03 3.62
CA ALA A 65 -1.70 2.77 3.89
C ALA A 65 -2.41 2.12 2.69
N ASP A 66 -2.12 2.59 1.47
CA ASP A 66 -2.63 2.02 0.22
C ASP A 66 -2.15 0.56 0.04
N ASP A 67 -0.89 0.30 0.37
CA ASP A 67 -0.31 -1.03 0.32
C ASP A 67 -0.82 -1.95 1.44
N LEU A 68 -1.07 -1.42 2.64
CA LEU A 68 -1.70 -2.20 3.70
C LEU A 68 -3.12 -2.62 3.29
N ASN A 69 -3.92 -1.66 2.83
CA ASN A 69 -5.31 -1.88 2.43
C ASN A 69 -5.42 -2.88 1.28
N GLY A 70 -4.58 -2.76 0.24
CA GLY A 70 -4.62 -3.69 -0.87
C GLY A 70 -4.22 -5.12 -0.47
N LYS A 71 -3.27 -5.30 0.46
CA LYS A 71 -2.91 -6.62 0.99
C LYS A 71 -4.07 -7.27 1.74
N PHE A 72 -4.71 -6.51 2.63
CA PHE A 72 -5.85 -7.02 3.40
C PHE A 72 -7.06 -7.34 2.51
N ASN A 73 -7.36 -6.49 1.53
CA ASN A 73 -8.47 -6.75 0.61
C ASN A 73 -8.26 -8.04 -0.19
N HIS A 74 -7.07 -8.26 -0.76
CA HIS A 74 -6.78 -9.52 -1.46
C HIS A 74 -6.85 -10.73 -0.53
N MET A 75 -6.36 -10.61 0.70
CA MET A 75 -6.47 -11.69 1.68
C MET A 75 -7.93 -12.02 2.00
N MET A 76 -8.79 -11.01 2.15
CA MET A 76 -10.22 -11.22 2.39
C MET A 76 -10.92 -11.84 1.18
N GLU A 77 -10.57 -11.42 -0.04
CA GLU A 77 -11.08 -12.02 -1.29
C GLU A 77 -10.70 -13.51 -1.38
N ASP A 78 -9.45 -13.85 -1.07
CA ASP A 78 -8.96 -15.23 -1.08
C ASP A 78 -9.65 -16.10 -0.02
N ILE A 79 -9.78 -15.58 1.20
CA ILE A 79 -10.48 -16.26 2.30
C ILE A 79 -11.95 -16.49 1.94
N GLN A 80 -12.63 -15.47 1.40
CA GLN A 80 -14.02 -15.60 1.00
C GLN A 80 -14.17 -16.66 -0.11
N GLY A 81 -13.29 -16.65 -1.10
CA GLY A 81 -13.27 -17.67 -2.14
C GLY A 81 -13.09 -19.10 -1.61
N LEU A 82 -12.19 -19.29 -0.64
CA LEU A 82 -12.00 -20.58 0.03
C LEU A 82 -13.26 -21.02 0.79
N LEU A 83 -13.92 -20.09 1.47
CA LEU A 83 -15.11 -20.33 2.26
C LEU A 83 -16.28 -20.74 1.35
N ASP A 84 -16.51 -19.98 0.27
CA ASP A 84 -17.56 -20.23 -0.71
C ASP A 84 -17.37 -21.58 -1.43
N ASN A 85 -16.13 -21.89 -1.82
CA ASN A 85 -15.80 -23.16 -2.45
C ASN A 85 -16.04 -24.34 -1.50
N THR A 86 -15.67 -24.19 -0.22
CA THR A 86 -15.89 -25.22 0.81
C THR A 86 -17.39 -25.45 1.06
N LEU A 87 -18.16 -24.38 1.23
CA LEU A 87 -19.61 -24.46 1.45
C LEU A 87 -20.33 -25.04 0.23
N THR A 88 -19.88 -24.70 -0.98
CA THR A 88 -20.41 -25.29 -2.23
C THR A 88 -20.12 -26.78 -2.28
N TYR A 89 -18.89 -27.22 -1.96
CA TYR A 89 -18.49 -28.63 -1.99
C TYR A 89 -19.35 -29.50 -1.04
N PHE A 90 -19.69 -28.98 0.14
CA PHE A 90 -20.57 -29.68 1.10
C PHE A 90 -22.07 -29.41 0.90
N GLY A 91 -22.45 -28.69 -0.16
CA GLY A 91 -23.86 -28.43 -0.51
C GLY A 91 -24.61 -27.48 0.44
N ALA A 92 -23.89 -26.75 1.29
CA ALA A 92 -24.47 -25.76 2.20
C ALA A 92 -24.95 -24.50 1.49
N ILE A 93 -24.35 -24.18 0.33
CA ILE A 93 -24.76 -23.09 -0.56
C ILE A 93 -24.84 -23.64 -1.99
N LYS A 94 -25.88 -23.24 -2.74
CA LYS A 94 -25.99 -23.50 -4.19
C LYS A 94 -25.54 -22.26 -4.95
N LYS A 95 -24.67 -22.47 -5.95
CA LYS A 95 -24.31 -21.44 -6.93
C LYS A 95 -25.50 -21.08 -7.81
#